data_AF-A0A7W7WEI5-F1
#
_entry.id   AF-A0A7W7WEI5-F1
#
_cell.length_a   1.000
_cell.length_b   1.000
_cell.length_c   1.000
_cell.angle_alpha   90.00
_cell.angle_beta   90.00
_cell.angle_gamma   90.00
#
_symmetry.space_group_name_H-M   'P 1'
#
loop_
_entity.id
_entity.type
_entity.pdbx_description
1 polymer ?
#
loop_
_entity_poly.entity_id
_entity_poly.type
_entity_poly.pdbx_seq_one_letter_code
_entity_poly.pdbx_strand_id
1 'polypeptide(L)'
;MGWLSAGDGYEIALMEGRVVARATAGRAAGRQLKSLPKQVREHPETQRLRLFAAWLDRHAAACQAQVDTWMVSSLPVPTGLVARVWPDEAWQSVLRDLVVVGDDPDEAGFLRDVTGSGELRVVNLDGETVRLSPATVTLPHPVLLPDLEELREFAAELGVDQRVEQIHRATWTMPADPAARATAMTEFAGGRFGSRSGLTARATSLGYRVSGGYATCSVRDAGLIAEASVWIGEPYWDGETETGSLSWHDQDGRELPPRKVGPVAWSEGMRMAAALYAGRTVEGGRDA
;
A
#
# COMPACT_ATOMS: atom_id res chain seq x y z
N MET A 1 25.78 8.29 -1.86
CA MET A 1 26.18 8.99 -0.61
C MET A 1 27.68 8.86 -0.39
N GLY A 2 28.30 9.87 0.25
CA GLY A 2 29.74 9.90 0.52
C GLY A 2 30.12 9.26 1.86
N TRP A 3 31.42 8.97 2.01
CA TRP A 3 32.02 8.53 3.27
C TRP A 3 32.29 9.74 4.17
N LEU A 4 31.96 9.62 5.46
CA LEU A 4 32.14 10.64 6.50
C LEU A 4 33.21 10.18 7.49
N SER A 5 34.09 11.09 7.92
CA SER A 5 35.07 10.77 8.97
C SER A 5 34.38 10.49 10.30
N ALA A 6 34.76 9.39 10.96
CA ALA A 6 34.24 8.99 12.27
C ALA A 6 35.35 8.91 13.35
N GLY A 7 36.48 9.58 13.10
CA GLY A 7 37.64 9.58 13.98
C GLY A 7 38.48 8.30 13.89
N ASP A 8 39.66 8.31 14.54
CA ASP A 8 40.56 7.16 14.77
C ASP A 8 40.87 6.29 13.54
N GLY A 9 40.97 6.89 12.36
CA GLY A 9 41.27 6.17 11.13
C GLY A 9 40.09 5.40 10.54
N TYR A 10 38.85 5.81 10.82
CA TYR A 10 37.64 5.24 10.24
C TYR A 10 36.79 6.28 9.51
N GLU A 11 36.13 5.80 8.47
CA GLU A 11 35.04 6.49 7.80
C GLU A 11 33.77 5.64 7.87
N ILE A 12 32.62 6.31 7.88
CA ILE A 12 31.29 5.69 7.88
C ILE A 12 30.46 6.18 6.70
N ALA A 13 29.51 5.35 6.26
CA ALA A 13 28.54 5.72 5.24
C ALA A 13 27.21 5.02 5.51
N LEU A 14 26.13 5.55 4.95
CA LEU A 14 24.86 4.84 4.85
C LEU A 14 24.84 4.05 3.54
N MET A 15 24.75 2.73 3.63
CA MET A 15 24.65 1.81 2.50
C MET A 15 23.52 0.83 2.78
N GLU A 16 22.57 0.72 1.84
CA GLU A 16 21.44 -0.21 1.96
C GLU A 16 20.69 -0.07 3.30
N GLY A 17 20.43 1.18 3.72
CA GLY A 17 19.74 1.48 4.98
C GLY A 17 20.56 1.22 6.26
N ARG A 18 21.84 0.84 6.14
CA ARG A 18 22.70 0.50 7.28
C ARG A 18 23.95 1.35 7.34
N VAL A 19 24.35 1.72 8.55
CA VAL A 19 25.62 2.40 8.77
C VAL A 19 26.74 1.39 8.70
N VAL A 20 27.63 1.57 7.74
CA VAL A 20 28.81 0.74 7.52
C VAL A 20 30.06 1.56 7.81
N ALA A 21 31.17 0.89 8.13
CA ALA A 21 32.47 1.53 8.36
C ALA A 21 33.53 0.95 7.44
N ARG A 22 34.55 1.75 7.11
CA ARG A 22 35.81 1.31 6.50
C ARG A 22 36.98 1.93 7.24
N ALA A 23 38.12 1.23 7.25
CA ALA A 23 39.37 1.82 7.74
C ALA A 23 39.94 2.77 6.69
N THR A 24 40.56 3.87 7.11
CA THR A 24 41.27 4.83 6.24
C THR A 24 42.78 4.57 6.20
N ALA A 25 43.29 3.76 7.11
CA ALA A 25 44.71 3.43 7.22
C ALA A 25 44.96 1.93 7.44
N GLY A 26 46.20 1.49 7.17
CA GLY A 26 46.64 0.10 7.36
C GLY A 26 46.24 -0.86 6.24
N ARG A 27 46.47 -2.17 6.46
CA ARG A 27 46.30 -3.22 5.43
C ARG A 27 44.85 -3.39 4.93
N ALA A 28 43.88 -2.91 5.69
CA ALA A 28 42.46 -2.96 5.35
C ALA A 28 41.90 -1.60 4.87
N ALA A 29 42.77 -0.62 4.59
CA ALA A 29 42.34 0.70 4.13
C ALA A 29 41.43 0.61 2.90
N GLY A 30 40.33 1.36 2.93
CA GLY A 30 39.33 1.41 1.86
C GLY A 30 38.34 0.23 1.84
N ARG A 31 38.58 -0.86 2.58
CA ARG A 31 37.66 -2.00 2.64
C ARG A 31 36.57 -1.81 3.69
N GLN A 32 35.33 -2.07 3.30
CA GLN A 32 34.20 -2.11 4.22
C GLN A 32 34.41 -3.23 5.26
N LEU A 33 34.16 -2.88 6.52
CA LEU A 33 34.25 -3.77 7.66
C LEU A 33 32.94 -4.55 7.82
N LYS A 34 33.04 -5.78 8.34
CA LYS A 34 31.87 -6.64 8.63
C LYS A 34 31.00 -6.10 9.76
N SER A 35 31.57 -5.33 10.68
CA SER A 35 30.86 -4.77 11.83
C SER A 35 31.44 -3.42 12.21
N LEU A 36 30.63 -2.58 12.87
CA LEU A 36 31.08 -1.29 13.38
C LEU A 36 31.99 -1.50 14.59
N PRO A 37 33.24 -0.99 14.56
CA PRO A 37 34.11 -0.92 15.73
C PRO A 37 33.41 -0.19 16.89
N LYS A 38 33.77 -0.53 18.13
CA LYS A 38 33.12 0.05 19.32
C LYS A 38 33.20 1.59 19.36
N GLN A 39 34.39 2.13 19.08
CA GLN A 39 34.64 3.58 19.05
C GLN A 39 33.77 4.30 17.99
N VAL A 40 33.62 3.69 16.81
CA VAL A 40 32.80 4.24 15.72
C VAL A 40 31.30 4.10 16.03
N ARG A 41 30.89 3.02 16.70
CA ARG A 41 29.48 2.71 16.99
C ARG A 41 28.78 3.79 17.82
N GLU A 42 29.51 4.38 18.75
CA GLU A 42 29.05 5.41 19.68
C GLU A 42 29.33 6.83 19.15
N HIS A 43 30.02 6.97 18.01
CA HIS A 43 30.37 8.25 17.43
C HIS A 43 29.10 9.05 17.04
N PRO A 44 29.06 10.38 17.28
CA PRO A 44 27.90 11.21 16.96
C PRO A 44 27.42 11.10 15.50
N GLU A 45 28.34 11.07 14.53
CA GLU A 45 27.98 10.92 13.11
C GLU A 45 27.34 9.55 12.80
N THR A 46 27.73 8.49 13.52
CA THR A 46 27.08 7.17 13.39
C THR A 46 25.63 7.25 13.87
N GLN A 47 25.38 7.95 14.98
CA GLN A 47 24.01 8.13 15.47
C GLN A 47 23.18 9.00 14.52
N ARG A 48 23.78 10.04 13.94
CA ARG A 48 23.12 10.89 12.93
C ARG A 48 22.72 10.08 11.69
N LEU A 49 23.60 9.22 11.18
CA LEU A 49 23.29 8.35 10.05
C LEU A 49 22.21 7.31 10.39
N ARG A 50 22.17 6.77 11.61
CA ARG A 50 21.08 5.88 12.05
C ARG A 50 19.74 6.58 12.10
N LEU A 51 19.69 7.79 12.67
CA LEU A 51 18.47 8.58 12.71
C LEU A 51 18.00 8.96 11.31
N PHE A 52 18.93 9.27 10.42
CA PHE A 52 18.64 9.52 9.01
C PHE A 52 18.10 8.28 8.29
N ALA A 53 18.70 7.10 8.51
CA ALA A 53 18.19 5.83 7.99
C ALA A 53 16.74 5.57 8.45
N ALA A 54 16.49 5.69 9.75
CA ALA A 54 15.14 5.52 10.30
C ALA A 54 14.14 6.56 9.76
N TRP A 55 14.60 7.77 9.41
CA TRP A 55 13.76 8.75 8.74
C TRP A 55 13.46 8.36 7.29
N LEU A 56 14.45 7.87 6.54
CA LEU A 56 14.26 7.36 5.18
C LEU A 56 13.24 6.22 5.14
N ASP A 57 13.32 5.28 6.09
CA ASP A 57 12.36 4.17 6.18
C ASP A 57 10.93 4.68 6.42
N ARG A 58 10.76 5.65 7.33
CA ARG A 58 9.45 6.28 7.56
C ARG A 58 8.96 7.07 6.35
N HIS A 59 9.86 7.74 5.64
CA HIS A 59 9.52 8.49 4.43
C HIS A 59 9.06 7.55 3.31
N ALA A 60 9.78 6.45 3.07
CA ALA A 60 9.39 5.44 2.09
C ALA A 60 8.01 4.83 2.43
N ALA A 61 7.78 4.48 3.70
CA ALA A 61 6.48 3.97 4.14
C ALA A 61 5.35 5.00 3.96
N ALA A 62 5.62 6.28 4.23
CA ALA A 62 4.65 7.36 4.02
C ALA A 62 4.32 7.58 2.54
N CYS A 63 5.33 7.52 1.66
CA CYS A 63 5.13 7.60 0.21
C CYS A 63 4.25 6.44 -0.28
N GLN A 64 4.56 5.21 0.14
CA GLN A 64 3.78 4.03 -0.21
C GLN A 64 2.32 4.14 0.25
N ALA A 65 2.09 4.54 1.50
CA ALA A 65 0.73 4.73 2.02
C ALA A 65 -0.05 5.82 1.27
N GLN A 66 0.64 6.89 0.84
CA GLN A 66 0.01 7.96 0.08
C GLN A 66 -0.37 7.52 -1.34
N VAL A 67 0.48 6.74 -2.01
CA VAL A 67 0.16 6.19 -3.34
C VAL A 67 -0.92 5.12 -3.26
N ASP A 68 -0.90 4.26 -2.22
CA ASP A 68 -1.99 3.30 -1.96
C ASP A 68 -3.32 4.04 -1.77
N THR A 69 -3.33 5.16 -1.06
CA THR A 69 -4.54 6.01 -0.92
C THR A 69 -5.03 6.55 -2.27
N TRP A 70 -4.11 6.99 -3.14
CA TRP A 70 -4.49 7.42 -4.49
C TRP A 70 -5.08 6.28 -5.32
N MET A 71 -4.48 5.08 -5.23
CA MET A 71 -4.92 3.89 -5.97
C MET A 71 -6.28 3.37 -5.46
N VAL A 72 -6.42 3.16 -4.15
CA VAL A 72 -7.62 2.61 -3.52
C VAL A 72 -8.86 3.46 -3.77
N SER A 73 -8.71 4.77 -3.92
CA SER A 73 -9.82 5.68 -4.22
C SER A 73 -9.80 6.22 -5.65
N SER A 74 -8.91 5.69 -6.51
CA SER A 74 -8.71 6.14 -7.90
C SER A 74 -8.70 7.67 -8.04
N LEU A 75 -8.03 8.34 -7.11
CA LEU A 75 -8.08 9.80 -6.99
C LEU A 75 -7.37 10.43 -8.18
N PRO A 76 -7.91 11.51 -8.78
CA PRO A 76 -7.18 12.29 -9.75
C PRO A 76 -6.00 12.97 -9.07
N VAL A 77 -4.79 12.63 -9.51
CA VAL A 77 -3.53 13.19 -9.04
C VAL A 77 -3.02 14.18 -10.07
N PRO A 78 -2.76 15.45 -9.71
CA PRO A 78 -2.17 16.41 -10.65
C PRO A 78 -0.83 15.90 -11.20
N THR A 79 -0.66 15.88 -12.52
CA THR A 79 0.61 15.41 -13.13
C THR A 79 1.80 16.28 -12.71
N GLY A 80 1.57 17.57 -12.49
CA GLY A 80 2.56 18.47 -11.89
C GLY A 80 2.95 18.11 -10.44
N LEU A 81 2.09 17.42 -9.68
CA LEU A 81 2.49 16.86 -8.38
C LEU A 81 3.40 15.64 -8.58
N VAL A 82 3.02 14.73 -9.48
CA VAL A 82 3.83 13.54 -9.82
C VAL A 82 5.23 13.96 -10.27
N ALA A 83 5.35 14.95 -11.16
CA ALA A 83 6.63 15.48 -11.61
C ALA A 83 7.49 16.09 -10.49
N ARG A 84 6.87 16.75 -9.51
CA ARG A 84 7.60 17.33 -8.37
C ARG A 84 8.16 16.27 -7.43
N VAL A 85 7.45 15.16 -7.26
CA VAL A 85 7.88 14.08 -6.36
C VAL A 85 8.76 13.04 -7.05
N TRP A 86 8.69 12.93 -8.38
CA TRP A 86 9.46 11.94 -9.17
C TRP A 86 10.98 11.92 -8.93
N PRO A 87 11.67 13.04 -8.67
CA PRO A 87 13.11 13.03 -8.37
C PRO A 87 13.46 12.39 -7.02
N ASP A 88 12.49 12.23 -6.12
CA ASP A 88 12.68 11.54 -4.85
C ASP A 88 12.59 10.03 -5.07
N GLU A 89 13.68 9.31 -4.77
CA GLU A 89 13.79 7.86 -4.97
C GLU A 89 12.69 7.08 -4.25
N ALA A 90 12.23 7.54 -3.08
CA ALA A 90 11.16 6.88 -2.34
C ALA A 90 9.84 6.96 -3.12
N TRP A 91 9.49 8.14 -3.63
CA TRP A 91 8.31 8.32 -4.47
C TRP A 91 8.41 7.58 -5.80
N GLN A 92 9.55 7.72 -6.48
CA GLN A 92 9.77 7.06 -7.76
C GLN A 92 9.65 5.54 -7.63
N SER A 93 10.22 4.94 -6.59
CA SER A 93 10.18 3.49 -6.38
C SER A 93 8.77 2.93 -6.20
N VAL A 94 7.83 3.76 -5.74
CA VAL A 94 6.44 3.37 -5.49
C VAL A 94 5.55 3.66 -6.70
N LEU A 95 5.80 4.77 -7.40
CA LEU A 95 5.02 5.21 -8.56
C LEU A 95 5.40 4.47 -9.84
N ARG A 96 6.68 4.13 -9.99
CA ARG A 96 7.19 3.39 -11.13
C ARG A 96 6.45 2.05 -11.23
N ASP A 97 6.13 1.69 -12.46
CA ASP A 97 5.44 0.47 -12.83
C ASP A 97 3.99 0.37 -12.31
N LEU A 98 3.41 1.44 -11.78
CA LEU A 98 1.96 1.50 -11.60
C LEU A 98 1.29 1.77 -12.95
N VAL A 99 0.15 1.11 -13.17
CA VAL A 99 -0.74 1.43 -14.28
C VAL A 99 -1.37 2.78 -13.99
N VAL A 100 -1.24 3.70 -14.93
CA VAL A 100 -1.81 5.04 -14.84
C VAL A 100 -2.71 5.30 -16.04
N VAL A 101 -3.75 6.11 -15.81
CA VAL A 101 -4.74 6.46 -16.84
C VAL A 101 -4.91 7.97 -16.87
N GLY A 102 -4.76 8.54 -18.07
CA GLY A 102 -4.88 9.97 -18.34
C GLY A 102 -6.31 10.42 -18.64
N ASP A 103 -6.45 11.33 -19.60
CA ASP A 103 -7.76 11.82 -20.06
C ASP A 103 -8.51 10.78 -20.91
N ASP A 104 -7.76 9.92 -21.62
CA ASP A 104 -8.28 8.79 -22.38
C ASP A 104 -8.14 7.49 -21.57
N PRO A 105 -9.25 6.81 -21.22
CA PRO A 105 -9.24 5.51 -20.55
C PRO A 105 -8.50 4.42 -21.32
N ASP A 106 -8.47 4.51 -22.65
CA ASP A 106 -7.87 3.51 -23.52
C ASP A 106 -6.33 3.66 -23.60
N GLU A 107 -5.77 4.76 -23.10
CA GLU A 107 -4.32 5.01 -23.04
C GLU A 107 -3.68 4.56 -21.71
N ALA A 108 -4.23 3.52 -21.09
CA ALA A 108 -3.68 2.93 -19.87
C ALA A 108 -2.28 2.34 -20.11
N GLY A 109 -1.36 2.55 -19.17
CA GLY A 109 -0.03 1.95 -19.28
C GLY A 109 0.81 2.03 -18.00
N PHE A 110 1.88 1.24 -17.97
CA PHE A 110 2.83 1.18 -16.87
C PHE A 110 3.73 2.42 -16.87
N LEU A 111 3.68 3.21 -15.80
CA LEU A 111 4.49 4.43 -15.66
C LEU A 111 5.98 4.11 -15.57
N ARG A 112 6.78 4.64 -16.50
CA ARG A 112 8.24 4.44 -16.56
C ARG A 112 9.05 5.67 -16.25
N ASP A 113 8.56 6.85 -16.62
CA ASP A 113 9.26 8.10 -16.39
C ASP A 113 8.30 9.29 -16.29
N VAL A 114 8.74 10.35 -15.62
CA VAL A 114 8.03 11.62 -15.55
C VAL A 114 9.02 12.75 -15.75
N THR A 115 8.75 13.57 -16.75
CA THR A 115 9.57 14.74 -17.04
C THR A 115 9.33 15.85 -16.01
N GLY A 116 10.27 16.78 -15.87
CA GLY A 116 10.11 17.95 -15.00
C GLY A 116 8.93 18.86 -15.38
N SER A 117 8.40 18.75 -16.61
CA SER A 117 7.21 19.47 -17.08
C SER A 117 5.88 18.77 -16.78
N GLY A 118 5.88 17.52 -16.30
CA GLY A 118 4.65 16.76 -16.05
C GLY A 118 4.22 15.80 -17.17
N GLU A 119 4.98 15.70 -18.27
CA GLU A 119 4.77 14.64 -19.27
C GLU A 119 5.13 13.29 -18.63
N LEU A 120 4.18 12.36 -18.66
CA LEU A 120 4.32 10.98 -18.23
C LEU A 120 4.75 10.12 -19.42
N ARG A 121 5.67 9.19 -19.19
CA ARG A 121 6.02 8.16 -20.16
C ARG A 121 5.52 6.82 -19.65
N VAL A 122 4.62 6.21 -20.40
CA VAL A 122 4.02 4.93 -20.08
C VAL A 122 4.38 3.90 -21.13
N VAL A 123 4.35 2.62 -20.75
CA VAL A 123 4.38 1.51 -21.69
C VAL A 123 3.01 0.86 -21.69
N ASN A 124 2.34 0.84 -22.85
CA ASN A 124 1.01 0.25 -23.02
C ASN A 124 1.10 -1.28 -23.21
N LEU A 125 -0.04 -1.95 -23.33
CA LEU A 125 -0.11 -3.40 -23.55
C LEU A 125 0.51 -3.86 -24.88
N ASP A 126 0.59 -2.98 -25.88
CA ASP A 126 1.28 -3.25 -27.15
C ASP A 126 2.81 -3.18 -27.03
N GLY A 127 3.34 -2.80 -25.85
CA GLY A 127 4.77 -2.60 -25.61
C GLY A 127 5.32 -1.29 -26.16
N GLU A 128 4.45 -0.40 -26.65
CA GLU A 128 4.83 0.91 -27.14
C GLU A 128 5.03 1.91 -25.99
N THR A 129 6.03 2.78 -26.11
CA THR A 129 6.20 3.90 -25.18
C THR A 129 5.35 5.08 -25.63
N VAL A 130 4.31 5.37 -24.86
CA VAL A 130 3.36 6.47 -25.10
C VAL A 130 3.68 7.64 -24.16
N ARG A 131 3.42 8.87 -24.62
CA ARG A 131 3.61 10.10 -23.84
C ARG A 131 2.26 10.70 -23.51
N LEU A 132 1.98 10.87 -22.22
CA LEU A 132 0.74 11.45 -21.74
C LEU A 132 1.03 12.81 -21.11
N SER A 133 0.23 13.83 -21.42
CA SER A 133 0.32 15.16 -20.80
C SER A 133 -1.04 15.67 -20.26
N PRO A 134 -1.84 14.84 -19.56
CA PRO A 134 -3.09 15.30 -18.99
C PRO A 134 -2.82 16.24 -17.80
N ALA A 135 -3.82 17.04 -17.41
CA ALA A 135 -3.71 17.90 -16.22
C ALA A 135 -3.68 17.05 -14.92
N THR A 136 -4.39 15.93 -14.93
CA THR A 136 -4.44 14.94 -13.84
C THR A 136 -4.32 13.54 -14.40
N VAL A 137 -3.78 12.63 -13.61
CA VAL A 137 -3.72 11.21 -13.90
C VAL A 137 -4.35 10.44 -12.75
N THR A 138 -5.00 9.32 -13.03
CA THR A 138 -5.46 8.40 -11.99
C THR A 138 -4.53 7.20 -11.90
N LEU A 139 -4.44 6.64 -10.69
CA LEU A 139 -3.94 5.29 -10.48
C LEU A 139 -5.18 4.43 -10.24
N PRO A 140 -5.78 3.84 -11.28
CA PRO A 140 -7.05 3.14 -11.13
C PRO A 140 -6.90 1.95 -10.17
N HIS A 141 -7.93 1.76 -9.34
CA HIS A 141 -8.10 0.54 -8.58
C HIS A 141 -8.23 -0.65 -9.55
N PRO A 142 -7.67 -1.83 -9.28
CA PRO A 142 -7.70 -2.97 -10.21
C PRO A 142 -9.09 -3.39 -10.67
N VAL A 143 -10.13 -3.22 -9.84
CA VAL A 143 -11.53 -3.52 -10.23
C VAL A 143 -12.05 -2.61 -11.36
N LEU A 144 -11.40 -1.47 -11.59
CA LEU A 144 -11.73 -0.51 -12.66
C LEU A 144 -10.85 -0.66 -13.88
N LEU A 145 -9.79 -1.48 -13.81
CA LEU A 145 -8.91 -1.73 -14.94
C LEU A 145 -9.59 -2.71 -15.90
N PRO A 146 -9.93 -2.29 -17.13
CA PRO A 146 -10.18 -3.26 -18.19
C PRO A 146 -8.91 -4.08 -18.40
N ASP A 147 -9.08 -5.32 -18.85
CA ASP A 147 -7.95 -6.18 -19.25
C ASP A 147 -6.90 -6.38 -18.14
N LEU A 148 -7.35 -6.38 -16.87
CA LEU A 148 -6.49 -6.60 -15.70
C LEU A 148 -5.64 -7.88 -15.81
N GLU A 149 -6.18 -8.92 -16.43
CA GLU A 149 -5.44 -10.16 -16.64
C GLU A 149 -4.34 -10.01 -17.70
N GLU A 150 -4.62 -9.32 -18.82
CA GLU A 150 -3.61 -9.00 -19.84
C GLU A 150 -2.51 -8.09 -19.25
N LEU A 151 -2.89 -7.11 -18.42
CA LEU A 151 -1.94 -6.28 -17.66
C LEU A 151 -1.04 -7.11 -16.75
N ARG A 152 -1.55 -8.18 -16.11
CA ARG A 152 -0.75 -9.07 -15.26
C ARG A 152 0.22 -9.92 -16.06
N GLU A 153 -0.25 -10.50 -17.17
CA GLU A 153 0.58 -11.28 -18.07
C GLU A 153 1.73 -10.40 -18.61
N PHE A 154 1.40 -9.21 -19.11
CA PHE A 154 2.38 -8.27 -19.63
C PHE A 154 3.35 -7.76 -18.56
N ALA A 155 2.86 -7.49 -17.33
CA ALA A 155 3.72 -7.12 -16.20
C ALA A 155 4.76 -8.19 -15.88
N ALA A 156 4.39 -9.47 -15.93
CA ALA A 156 5.31 -10.58 -15.72
C ALA A 156 6.39 -10.66 -16.82
N GLU A 157 6.02 -10.44 -18.08
CA GLU A 157 6.97 -10.41 -19.21
C GLU A 157 7.95 -9.24 -19.11
N LEU A 158 7.44 -8.07 -18.72
CA LEU A 158 8.21 -6.82 -18.64
C LEU A 158 9.04 -6.71 -17.35
N GLY A 159 8.90 -7.66 -16.42
CA GLY A 159 9.59 -7.68 -15.13
C GLY A 159 9.19 -6.51 -14.23
N VAL A 160 7.92 -6.11 -14.28
CA VAL A 160 7.33 -5.06 -13.43
C VAL A 160 7.42 -5.46 -11.95
N ASP A 161 7.86 -4.51 -11.12
CA ASP A 161 7.87 -4.65 -9.65
C ASP A 161 7.08 -3.51 -9.00
N GLN A 162 5.83 -3.79 -8.61
CA GLN A 162 4.99 -2.80 -7.94
C GLN A 162 5.13 -2.87 -6.42
N ARG A 163 5.48 -1.73 -5.79
CA ARG A 163 5.49 -1.60 -4.32
C ARG A 163 4.10 -1.44 -3.73
N VAL A 164 3.14 -0.98 -4.52
CA VAL A 164 1.71 -1.00 -4.18
C VAL A 164 1.10 -2.17 -4.93
N GLU A 165 0.33 -3.00 -4.24
CA GLU A 165 -0.40 -4.10 -4.87
C GLU A 165 -1.54 -3.51 -5.74
N GLN A 166 -1.24 -2.98 -6.92
CA GLN A 166 -2.29 -2.50 -7.81
C GLN A 166 -2.82 -3.67 -8.63
N ILE A 167 -2.03 -4.21 -9.56
CA ILE A 167 -2.52 -5.27 -10.46
C ILE A 167 -2.74 -6.61 -9.72
N HIS A 168 -2.02 -6.87 -8.63
CA HIS A 168 -2.12 -8.11 -7.85
C HIS A 168 -3.04 -8.02 -6.65
N ARG A 169 -3.63 -6.85 -6.36
CA ARG A 169 -4.60 -6.74 -5.28
C ARG A 169 -5.83 -7.58 -5.60
N ALA A 170 -6.28 -8.32 -4.59
CA ALA A 170 -7.48 -9.13 -4.68
C ALA A 170 -8.70 -8.24 -4.92
N THR A 171 -9.50 -8.59 -5.92
CA THR A 171 -10.69 -7.87 -6.34
C THR A 171 -11.94 -8.71 -6.16
N TRP A 172 -13.04 -8.08 -5.76
CA TRP A 172 -14.37 -8.68 -5.77
C TRP A 172 -15.27 -7.88 -6.69
N THR A 173 -15.88 -8.53 -7.67
CA THR A 173 -16.89 -7.92 -8.52
C THR A 173 -18.25 -7.98 -7.83
N MET A 174 -19.03 -6.91 -7.92
CA MET A 174 -20.40 -6.92 -7.44
C MET A 174 -21.24 -7.89 -8.29
N PRO A 175 -22.01 -8.80 -7.69
CA PRO A 175 -22.96 -9.64 -8.42
C PRO A 175 -23.97 -8.78 -9.18
N ALA A 176 -24.42 -9.22 -10.36
CA ALA A 176 -25.36 -8.45 -11.19
C ALA A 176 -26.74 -8.24 -10.53
N ASP A 177 -27.17 -9.17 -9.68
CA ASP A 177 -28.40 -9.07 -8.88
C ASP A 177 -28.08 -9.34 -7.41
N PRO A 178 -27.53 -8.35 -6.67
CA PRO A 178 -27.38 -8.49 -5.24
C PRO A 178 -28.79 -8.52 -4.65
N ALA A 179 -29.11 -9.56 -3.88
CA ALA A 179 -30.46 -9.80 -3.37
C ALA A 179 -31.12 -8.48 -2.90
N ALA A 180 -32.26 -8.13 -3.49
CA ALA A 180 -32.82 -6.77 -3.44
C ALA A 180 -33.07 -6.18 -2.03
N ARG A 181 -33.02 -7.02 -0.98
CA ARG A 181 -33.19 -6.66 0.44
C ARG A 181 -31.96 -6.90 1.31
N ALA A 182 -30.86 -7.43 0.76
CA ALA A 182 -29.63 -7.57 1.52
C ALA A 182 -29.14 -6.18 1.91
N THR A 183 -28.79 -5.97 3.17
CA THR A 183 -28.11 -4.76 3.65
C THR A 183 -26.70 -5.05 4.17
N ALA A 184 -26.38 -6.33 4.34
CA ALA A 184 -25.08 -6.82 4.76
C ALA A 184 -24.73 -8.15 4.07
N MET A 185 -23.44 -8.43 3.97
CA MET A 185 -22.88 -9.68 3.47
C MET A 185 -22.43 -10.57 4.64
N THR A 186 -22.87 -11.82 4.62
CA THR A 186 -22.60 -12.80 5.70
C THR A 186 -21.52 -13.82 5.34
N GLU A 187 -21.00 -13.79 4.10
CA GLU A 187 -20.02 -14.77 3.58
C GLU A 187 -18.79 -14.94 4.49
N PHE A 188 -18.33 -13.84 5.09
CA PHE A 188 -17.16 -13.80 5.97
C PHE A 188 -17.52 -13.58 7.45
N ALA A 189 -18.75 -13.91 7.85
CA ALA A 189 -19.18 -13.87 9.24
C ALA A 189 -18.87 -15.19 9.98
N GLY A 190 -18.82 -15.13 11.30
CA GLY A 190 -18.63 -16.30 12.18
C GLY A 190 -17.20 -16.81 12.27
N GLY A 191 -16.21 -16.08 11.77
CA GLY A 191 -14.80 -16.43 11.93
C GLY A 191 -14.34 -16.16 13.36
N ARG A 192 -14.11 -17.23 14.13
CA ARG A 192 -13.80 -17.18 15.57
C ARG A 192 -12.35 -16.79 15.86
N PHE A 193 -12.15 -16.04 16.94
CA PHE A 193 -10.86 -15.65 17.49
C PHE A 193 -10.84 -15.89 19.00
N GLY A 194 -9.69 -16.33 19.51
CA GLY A 194 -9.52 -16.59 20.96
C GLY A 194 -9.59 -15.33 21.83
N SER A 195 -9.37 -14.14 21.25
CA SER A 195 -9.60 -12.87 21.93
C SER A 195 -9.94 -11.75 20.94
N ARG A 196 -10.66 -10.75 21.42
CA ARG A 196 -10.91 -9.50 20.68
C ARG A 196 -9.62 -8.76 20.37
N SER A 197 -8.66 -8.73 21.29
CA SER A 197 -7.37 -8.07 21.06
C SER A 197 -6.62 -8.68 19.88
N GLY A 198 -6.71 -10.00 19.69
CA GLY A 198 -6.13 -10.68 18.53
C GLY A 198 -6.75 -10.22 17.20
N LEU A 199 -8.08 -10.16 17.13
CA LEU A 199 -8.79 -9.67 15.94
C LEU A 199 -8.52 -8.17 15.68
N THR A 200 -8.45 -7.36 16.74
CA THR A 200 -8.10 -5.93 16.66
C THR A 200 -6.68 -5.72 16.15
N ALA A 201 -5.72 -6.49 16.67
CA ALA A 201 -4.32 -6.44 16.24
C ALA A 201 -4.18 -6.83 14.77
N ARG A 202 -4.93 -7.84 14.32
CA ARG A 202 -5.01 -8.22 12.90
C ARG A 202 -5.59 -7.10 12.04
N ALA A 203 -6.71 -6.51 12.43
CA ALA A 203 -7.32 -5.41 11.67
C ALA A 203 -6.33 -4.25 11.50
N THR A 204 -5.66 -3.87 12.59
CA THR A 204 -4.67 -2.78 12.59
C THR A 204 -3.43 -3.13 11.77
N SER A 205 -2.93 -4.37 11.84
CA SER A 205 -1.76 -4.79 11.06
C SER A 205 -2.03 -4.84 9.56
N LEU A 206 -3.29 -5.03 9.16
CA LEU A 206 -3.77 -4.95 7.78
C LEU A 206 -4.09 -3.52 7.32
N GLY A 207 -3.92 -2.52 8.19
CA GLY A 207 -4.14 -1.10 7.87
C GLY A 207 -5.59 -0.62 8.03
N TYR A 208 -6.49 -1.44 8.58
CA TYR A 208 -7.88 -1.04 8.82
C TYR A 208 -8.02 -0.23 10.10
N ARG A 209 -8.98 0.70 10.11
CA ARG A 209 -9.32 1.46 11.32
C ARG A 209 -10.14 0.58 12.23
N VAL A 210 -9.96 0.72 13.54
CA VAL A 210 -10.87 0.14 14.53
C VAL A 210 -11.56 1.27 15.28
N SER A 211 -12.89 1.26 15.27
CA SER A 211 -13.73 2.25 15.94
C SER A 211 -14.86 1.56 16.66
N GLY A 212 -14.92 1.70 17.99
CA GLY A 212 -15.87 0.96 18.81
C GLY A 212 -15.73 -0.54 18.53
N GLY A 213 -16.84 -1.22 18.26
CA GLY A 213 -16.88 -2.65 18.00
C GLY A 213 -16.57 -3.07 16.56
N TYR A 214 -16.13 -2.15 15.70
CA TYR A 214 -16.02 -2.39 14.26
C TYR A 214 -14.60 -2.17 13.75
N ALA A 215 -14.20 -3.00 12.78
CA ALA A 215 -13.12 -2.69 11.85
C ALA A 215 -13.73 -2.00 10.61
N THR A 216 -13.13 -0.89 10.17
CA THR A 216 -13.66 -0.09 9.06
C THR A 216 -12.62 0.24 7.99
N CYS A 217 -13.11 0.38 6.76
CA CYS A 217 -12.36 0.82 5.58
C CYS A 217 -13.20 1.86 4.82
N SER A 218 -12.69 3.09 4.72
CA SER A 218 -13.35 4.17 3.98
C SER A 218 -12.73 4.33 2.59
N VAL A 219 -13.58 4.34 1.56
CA VAL A 219 -13.16 4.50 0.16
C VAL A 219 -13.96 5.62 -0.49
N ARG A 220 -13.30 6.45 -1.30
CA ARG A 220 -14.00 7.34 -2.22
C ARG A 220 -14.23 6.61 -3.54
N ASP A 221 -15.49 6.51 -3.94
CA ASP A 221 -15.92 5.80 -5.13
C ASP A 221 -16.96 6.65 -5.88
N ALA A 222 -16.70 6.96 -7.15
CA ALA A 222 -17.51 7.86 -7.98
C ALA A 222 -17.88 9.20 -7.28
N GLY A 223 -16.96 9.75 -6.48
CA GLY A 223 -17.16 11.00 -5.75
C GLY A 223 -17.87 10.87 -4.40
N LEU A 224 -18.48 9.71 -4.10
CA LEU A 224 -19.10 9.39 -2.82
C LEU A 224 -18.11 8.72 -1.88
N ILE A 225 -18.25 8.92 -0.58
CA ILE A 225 -17.50 8.15 0.42
C ILE A 225 -18.41 7.04 0.93
N ALA A 226 -17.92 5.80 0.85
CA ALA A 226 -18.55 4.65 1.47
C ALA A 226 -17.57 4.04 2.49
N GLU A 227 -18.07 3.83 3.70
CA GLU A 227 -17.34 3.14 4.78
C GLU A 227 -17.86 1.71 4.90
N ALA A 228 -17.01 0.75 4.55
CA ALA A 228 -17.22 -0.66 4.85
C ALA A 228 -16.94 -0.92 6.34
N SER A 229 -17.79 -1.73 6.98
CA SER A 229 -17.71 -2.03 8.41
C SER A 229 -17.94 -3.52 8.68
N VAL A 230 -17.09 -4.11 9.50
CA VAL A 230 -17.23 -5.49 10.01
C VAL A 230 -17.19 -5.45 11.53
N TRP A 231 -18.20 -6.04 12.18
CA TRP A 231 -18.19 -6.19 13.64
C TRP A 231 -17.08 -7.14 14.08
N ILE A 232 -16.36 -6.76 15.14
CA ILE A 232 -15.23 -7.51 15.70
C ILE A 232 -15.36 -7.72 17.22
N GLY A 233 -16.53 -7.45 17.81
CA GLY A 233 -16.84 -7.66 19.23
C GLY A 233 -17.16 -6.36 19.99
N GLU A 234 -17.57 -6.50 21.25
CA GLU A 234 -17.88 -5.36 22.13
C GLU A 234 -16.59 -4.64 22.57
N PRO A 235 -16.53 -3.30 22.51
CA PRO A 235 -15.50 -2.52 23.17
C PRO A 235 -15.29 -2.93 24.63
N TYR A 236 -14.04 -3.01 25.08
CA TYR A 236 -13.67 -3.28 26.48
C TYR A 236 -13.95 -4.71 27.00
N TRP A 237 -14.44 -5.61 26.15
CA TRP A 237 -14.47 -7.05 26.44
C TRP A 237 -13.38 -7.79 25.66
N ASP A 238 -12.53 -8.56 26.33
CA ASP A 238 -11.40 -9.27 25.70
C ASP A 238 -11.55 -10.80 25.69
N GLY A 239 -12.79 -11.29 25.73
CA GLY A 239 -13.08 -12.71 25.54
C GLY A 239 -13.04 -13.15 24.08
N GLU A 240 -13.45 -14.40 23.86
CA GLU A 240 -13.69 -14.94 22.53
C GLU A 240 -14.63 -14.01 21.73
N THR A 241 -14.34 -13.87 20.45
CA THR A 241 -15.12 -13.04 19.53
C THR A 241 -15.19 -13.70 18.15
N GLU A 242 -16.04 -13.16 17.29
CA GLU A 242 -16.14 -13.57 15.90
C GLU A 242 -16.28 -12.36 14.97
N THR A 243 -15.89 -12.56 13.72
CA THR A 243 -16.17 -11.61 12.63
C THR A 243 -17.68 -11.55 12.38
N GLY A 244 -18.26 -10.36 12.34
CA GLY A 244 -19.66 -10.17 11.99
C GLY A 244 -19.89 -10.03 10.49
N SER A 245 -21.12 -9.64 10.12
CA SER A 245 -21.45 -9.32 8.73
C SER A 245 -20.76 -8.03 8.27
N LEU A 246 -20.50 -7.94 6.97
CA LEU A 246 -19.98 -6.75 6.31
C LEU A 246 -21.15 -5.86 5.87
N SER A 247 -21.16 -4.60 6.30
CA SER A 247 -22.12 -3.58 5.86
C SER A 247 -21.38 -2.34 5.32
N TRP A 248 -22.10 -1.46 4.64
CA TRP A 248 -21.57 -0.18 4.17
C TRP A 248 -22.41 0.98 4.68
N HIS A 249 -21.76 2.11 4.92
CA HIS A 249 -22.39 3.35 5.36
C HIS A 249 -21.90 4.52 4.50
N ASP A 250 -22.73 5.54 4.31
CA ASP A 250 -22.32 6.79 3.68
C ASP A 250 -21.54 7.69 4.67
N GLN A 251 -21.07 8.84 4.19
CA GLN A 251 -20.35 9.83 4.99
C GLN A 251 -21.16 10.39 6.19
N ASP A 252 -22.49 10.28 6.17
CA ASP A 252 -23.39 10.70 7.25
C ASP A 252 -23.68 9.54 8.22
N GLY A 253 -23.08 8.36 8.00
CA GLY A 253 -23.29 7.14 8.79
C GLY A 253 -24.55 6.35 8.41
N ARG A 254 -25.25 6.72 7.33
CA ARG A 254 -26.48 6.03 6.91
C ARG A 254 -26.12 4.74 6.17
N GLU A 255 -26.84 3.67 6.49
CA GLU A 255 -26.66 2.37 5.83
C GLU A 255 -26.88 2.46 4.31
N LEU A 256 -25.92 1.94 3.56
CA LEU A 256 -25.96 1.83 2.11
C LEU A 256 -26.37 0.41 1.72
N PRO A 257 -27.47 0.23 0.96
CA PRO A 257 -27.76 -1.07 0.38
C PRO A 257 -26.67 -1.43 -0.64
N PRO A 258 -26.30 -2.72 -0.80
CA PRO A 258 -25.28 -3.21 -1.73
C PRO A 258 -25.33 -2.58 -3.12
N ARG A 259 -26.52 -2.47 -3.71
CA ARG A 259 -26.74 -1.85 -5.04
C ARG A 259 -26.34 -0.37 -5.16
N LYS A 260 -26.12 0.32 -4.06
CA LYS A 260 -25.68 1.72 -4.00
C LYS A 260 -24.20 1.85 -3.64
N VAL A 261 -23.53 0.74 -3.33
CA VAL A 261 -22.09 0.71 -3.09
C VAL A 261 -21.41 0.70 -4.45
N GLY A 262 -20.43 1.57 -4.65
CA GLY A 262 -19.65 1.55 -5.90
C GLY A 262 -18.73 0.32 -5.98
N PRO A 263 -18.20 0.00 -7.18
CA PRO A 263 -17.39 -1.19 -7.42
C PRO A 263 -16.10 -1.23 -6.58
N VAL A 264 -15.47 -0.07 -6.33
CA VAL A 264 -14.24 0.03 -5.56
C VAL A 264 -14.54 -0.18 -4.07
N ALA A 265 -15.54 0.53 -3.54
CA ALA A 265 -15.95 0.38 -2.15
C ALA A 265 -16.45 -1.03 -1.83
N TRP A 266 -17.12 -1.67 -2.80
CA TRP A 266 -17.53 -3.06 -2.71
C TRP A 266 -16.32 -3.99 -2.61
N SER A 267 -15.40 -3.88 -3.59
CA SER A 267 -14.21 -4.72 -3.65
C SER A 267 -13.37 -4.61 -2.37
N GLU A 268 -13.17 -3.39 -1.88
CA GLU A 268 -12.37 -3.14 -0.68
C GLU A 268 -13.05 -3.59 0.62
N GLY A 269 -14.38 -3.46 0.72
CA GLY A 269 -15.13 -4.02 1.83
C GLY A 269 -15.02 -5.55 1.89
N MET A 270 -15.19 -6.21 0.74
CA MET A 270 -15.04 -7.66 0.63
C MET A 270 -13.60 -8.11 0.95
N ARG A 271 -12.59 -7.37 0.45
CA ARG A 271 -11.17 -7.62 0.78
C ARG A 271 -10.91 -7.54 2.28
N MET A 272 -11.45 -6.51 2.95
CA MET A 272 -11.34 -6.36 4.39
C MET A 272 -11.98 -7.54 5.13
N ALA A 273 -13.24 -7.87 4.81
CA ALA A 273 -13.96 -8.95 5.46
C ALA A 273 -13.26 -10.31 5.26
N ALA A 274 -12.84 -10.61 4.03
CA ALA A 274 -12.09 -11.83 3.70
C ALA A 274 -10.76 -11.90 4.46
N ALA A 275 -9.99 -10.81 4.49
CA ALA A 275 -8.71 -10.76 5.17
C ALA A 275 -8.85 -10.93 6.69
N LEU A 276 -9.88 -10.34 7.31
CA LEU A 276 -10.17 -10.57 8.72
C LEU A 276 -10.55 -12.03 8.97
N TYR A 277 -11.50 -12.57 8.22
CA TYR A 277 -11.99 -13.94 8.34
C TYR A 277 -10.89 -15.00 8.11
N ALA A 278 -9.92 -14.73 7.24
CA ALA A 278 -8.78 -15.62 7.01
C ALA A 278 -7.90 -15.82 8.26
N GLY A 279 -7.94 -14.92 9.24
CA GLY A 279 -7.18 -15.05 10.49
C GLY A 279 -7.87 -15.85 11.59
N ARG A 280 -9.08 -16.38 11.33
CA ARG A 280 -9.85 -17.14 12.31
C ARG A 280 -9.12 -18.40 12.77
N THR A 281 -9.45 -18.86 13.97
CA THR A 281 -9.04 -20.19 14.44
C THR A 281 -9.63 -21.26 13.53
N VAL A 282 -8.79 -22.18 13.02
CA VAL A 282 -9.22 -23.33 12.21
C VAL A 282 -9.18 -24.58 13.10
N GLU A 283 -10.32 -25.26 13.27
CA GLU A 283 -10.37 -26.51 14.02
C GLU A 283 -9.50 -27.57 13.32
N GLY A 284 -8.37 -27.95 13.95
CA GLY A 284 -7.48 -29.03 13.49
C GLY A 284 -6.14 -28.62 12.87
N GLY A 285 -5.76 -27.34 12.83
CA GLY A 285 -4.49 -26.88 12.26
C GLY A 285 -3.56 -26.25 13.31
N ARG A 286 -2.33 -26.77 13.43
CA ARG A 286 -1.23 -26.17 14.21
C ARG A 286 -1.07 -24.69 13.89
N ASP A 287 -0.76 -23.90 14.92
CA ASP A 287 -0.27 -22.53 14.81
C ASP A 287 0.73 -22.42 13.63
N ALA A 288 0.42 -21.53 12.70
CA ALA A 288 1.30 -21.10 11.61
C ALA A 288 1.93 -19.75 11.97
#